data_AF-A0A6P1AIZ1-F1
#
_entry.id   AF-A0A6P1AIZ1-F1
#
_cell.length_a   1.000
_cell.length_b   1.000
_cell.length_c   1.000
_cell.angle_alpha   90.00
_cell.angle_beta   90.00
_cell.angle_gamma   90.00
#
_symmetry.space_group_name_H-M   'P 1'
#
loop_
_entity.id
_entity.type
_entity.pdbx_description
1 polymer ?
#
loop_
_entity_poly.entity_id
_entity_poly.type
_entity_poly.pdbx_seq_one_letter_code
_entity_poly.pdbx_strand_id
1 'polypeptide(L)'
;MIKASSELLSQTVNKYRVADYLCSWLGRDRWTEKCNVHQLTFECWAVGIWVKEEGTIISYADFAEYLKEAARWKAEPLEVVSLCQKAWRVEGNSKPWYTVQELFGGYKCDCMLWRCRNKRLKDELPQLLKHSGVFCHHTIAVKLFKNS
;
A
#
# COMPACT_ATOMS: atom_id res chain seq x y z
N MET A 1 0.97 -7.29 -21.83
CA MET A 1 1.05 -6.97 -20.40
C MET A 1 0.29 -5.66 -20.19
N ILE A 2 -0.75 -5.63 -19.36
CA ILE A 2 -1.50 -4.38 -19.11
C ILE A 2 -0.56 -3.46 -18.31
N LYS A 3 -0.34 -2.25 -18.81
CA LYS A 3 0.42 -1.24 -18.07
C LYS A 3 -0.44 -0.75 -16.91
N ALA A 4 0.11 -0.76 -15.69
CA ALA A 4 -0.59 -0.23 -14.52
C ALA A 4 -0.97 1.24 -14.74
N SER A 5 -2.21 1.58 -14.37
CA SER A 5 -2.76 2.90 -14.60
C SER A 5 -2.09 3.93 -13.68
N SER A 6 -2.07 5.20 -14.09
CA SER A 6 -1.54 6.28 -13.25
C SER A 6 -2.30 6.39 -11.92
N GLU A 7 -3.59 6.06 -11.89
CA GLU A 7 -4.38 6.02 -10.67
C GLU A 7 -3.94 4.90 -9.72
N LEU A 8 -3.69 3.68 -10.21
CA LEU A 8 -3.18 2.61 -9.34
C LEU A 8 -1.78 2.92 -8.83
N LEU A 9 -0.90 3.38 -9.72
CA LEU A 9 0.49 3.73 -9.39
C LEU A 9 0.53 4.84 -8.34
N SER A 10 -0.20 5.95 -8.52
CA SER A 10 -0.22 7.06 -7.56
C SER A 10 -0.62 6.63 -6.14
N GLN A 11 -1.49 5.63 -6.01
CA GLN A 11 -2.00 5.13 -4.72
C GLN A 11 -1.18 3.98 -4.14
N THR A 12 -0.43 3.25 -4.96
CA THR A 12 0.22 1.99 -4.57
C THR A 12 1.73 2.04 -4.72
N VAL A 13 2.22 2.30 -5.93
CA VAL A 13 3.64 2.29 -6.29
C VAL A 13 3.97 3.67 -6.87
N ASN A 14 4.22 4.64 -5.99
CA ASN A 14 4.56 6.01 -6.39
C ASN A 14 5.99 6.35 -5.97
N LYS A 15 6.57 7.39 -6.58
CA LYS A 15 7.98 7.77 -6.38
C LYS A 15 8.35 8.04 -4.91
N TYR A 16 7.42 8.56 -4.11
CA TYR A 16 7.66 8.79 -2.68
C TYR A 16 7.75 7.48 -1.90
N ARG A 17 6.89 6.50 -2.21
CA ARG A 17 6.98 5.18 -1.57
C ARG A 17 8.19 4.38 -2.02
N VAL A 18 8.57 4.49 -3.28
CA VAL A 18 9.79 3.86 -3.78
C VAL A 18 11.01 4.50 -3.12
N ALA A 19 11.08 5.83 -3.03
CA ALA A 19 12.14 6.53 -2.32
C ALA A 19 12.21 6.17 -0.83
N ASP A 20 11.07 6.17 -0.14
CA ASP A 20 11.00 5.80 1.28
C ASP A 20 11.40 4.35 1.50
N TYR A 21 10.99 3.42 0.63
CA TYR A 21 11.48 2.05 0.68
C TYR A 21 13.00 1.97 0.47
N LEU A 22 13.55 2.68 -0.52
CA LEU A 22 14.99 2.67 -0.77
C LEU A 22 15.76 3.20 0.44
N CYS A 23 15.41 4.39 0.92
CA CYS A 23 16.16 5.05 2.00
C CYS A 23 15.86 4.45 3.38
N SER A 24 14.59 4.41 3.77
CA SER A 24 14.18 4.09 5.14
C SER A 24 14.15 2.58 5.40
N TRP A 25 13.88 1.75 4.38
CA TRP A 25 13.79 0.29 4.54
C TRP A 25 15.10 -0.42 4.16
N LEU A 26 15.74 -0.01 3.06
CA LEU A 26 16.95 -0.67 2.56
C LEU A 26 18.26 0.06 2.88
N GLY A 27 18.22 1.29 3.41
CA GLY A 27 19.44 2.09 3.63
C GLY A 27 20.15 2.47 2.33
N ARG A 28 19.41 2.60 1.22
CA ARG A 28 19.91 2.95 -0.11
C ARG A 28 19.53 4.38 -0.47
N ASP A 29 20.46 5.30 -0.22
CA ASP A 29 20.30 6.74 -0.41
C ASP A 29 21.23 7.32 -1.49
N ARG A 30 22.14 6.53 -2.08
CA ARG A 30 23.09 7.00 -3.11
C ARG A 30 22.42 7.64 -4.33
N TRP A 31 21.21 7.21 -4.70
CA TRP A 31 20.44 7.87 -5.77
C TRP A 31 20.15 9.36 -5.49
N THR A 32 20.16 9.79 -4.22
CA THR A 32 19.92 11.19 -3.81
C THR A 32 21.06 12.13 -4.18
N GLU A 33 22.27 11.61 -4.41
CA GLU A 33 23.41 12.38 -4.91
C GLU A 33 23.20 12.82 -6.37
N LYS A 34 22.42 12.04 -7.13
CA LYS A 34 22.21 12.24 -8.57
C LYS A 34 20.91 12.95 -8.88
N CYS A 35 19.89 12.76 -8.05
CA CYS A 35 18.55 13.27 -8.31
C CYS A 35 17.71 13.40 -7.02
N ASN A 36 16.66 14.21 -7.08
CA ASN A 36 15.67 14.26 -6.00
C ASN A 36 14.48 13.31 -6.26
N VAL A 37 13.61 13.13 -5.25
CA VAL A 37 12.44 12.24 -5.34
C VAL A 37 11.50 12.56 -6.50
N HIS A 38 11.47 13.81 -6.99
CA HIS A 38 10.61 14.17 -8.11
C HIS A 38 11.12 13.65 -9.45
N GLN A 39 12.43 13.42 -9.54
CA GLN A 39 13.16 12.93 -10.71
C GLN A 39 13.38 11.41 -10.69
N LEU A 40 13.09 10.74 -9.57
CA LEU A 40 13.21 9.29 -9.43
C LEU A 40 12.30 8.59 -10.45
N THR A 41 12.90 7.70 -11.26
CA THR A 41 12.21 6.98 -12.33
C THR A 41 12.19 5.49 -12.02
N PHE A 42 11.01 4.88 -12.14
CA PHE A 42 10.86 3.44 -11.96
C PHE A 42 9.87 2.82 -12.93
N GLU A 43 10.00 1.52 -13.15
CA GLU A 43 9.14 0.73 -14.01
C GLU A 43 8.69 -0.54 -13.29
N CYS A 44 7.42 -0.89 -13.43
CA CYS A 44 6.89 -2.17 -12.94
C CYS A 44 7.17 -3.25 -13.99
N TRP A 45 8.08 -4.17 -13.67
CA TRP A 45 8.45 -5.32 -14.48
C TRP A 45 7.81 -6.59 -13.94
N ALA A 46 7.85 -7.68 -14.70
CA ALA A 46 7.21 -8.95 -14.30
C ALA A 46 7.70 -9.49 -12.94
N VAL A 47 8.95 -9.22 -12.56
CA VAL A 47 9.59 -9.74 -11.34
C VAL A 47 9.65 -8.74 -10.19
N GLY A 48 9.38 -7.46 -10.45
CA GLY A 48 9.55 -6.41 -9.45
C GLY A 48 9.54 -5.00 -10.03
N ILE A 49 9.93 -4.04 -9.21
CA ILE A 49 9.99 -2.62 -9.57
C ILE A 49 11.45 -2.27 -9.87
N TRP A 50 11.77 -1.99 -11.13
CA TRP A 50 13.08 -1.51 -11.54
C TRP A 50 13.22 -0.02 -11.21
N VAL A 51 14.22 0.34 -10.42
CA VAL A 51 14.56 1.73 -10.07
C VAL A 51 15.81 2.12 -10.85
N LYS A 52 15.66 3.09 -11.76
CA LYS A 52 16.70 3.41 -12.73
C LYS A 52 17.93 4.05 -12.09
N GLU A 53 17.73 5.00 -11.18
CA GLU A 53 18.82 5.80 -10.61
C GLU A 53 19.65 5.03 -9.58
N GLU A 54 19.04 4.07 -8.89
CA GLU A 54 19.72 3.13 -7.99
C GLU A 54 20.28 1.91 -8.75
N GLY A 55 19.78 1.64 -9.96
CA GLY A 55 20.21 0.49 -10.77
C GLY A 55 19.84 -0.86 -10.15
N THR A 56 18.65 -0.96 -9.55
CA THR A 56 18.23 -2.15 -8.79
C THR A 56 16.77 -2.54 -9.01
N ILE A 57 16.45 -3.83 -8.85
CA ILE A 57 15.07 -4.33 -8.83
C ILE A 57 14.65 -4.56 -7.38
N ILE A 58 13.49 -4.01 -7.01
CA ILE A 58 12.80 -4.32 -5.75
C ILE A 58 11.79 -5.43 -6.04
N SER A 59 11.85 -6.55 -5.31
CA SER A 59 10.88 -7.63 -5.50
C SER A 59 9.47 -7.20 -5.05
N TYR A 60 8.43 -7.74 -5.67
CA TYR A 60 7.06 -7.46 -5.23
C TYR A 60 6.74 -8.00 -3.83
N ALA A 61 7.45 -9.05 -3.39
CA ALA A 61 7.29 -9.58 -2.05
C ALA A 61 7.78 -8.59 -1.00
N ASP A 62 9.01 -8.09 -1.14
CA ASP A 62 9.61 -7.15 -0.20
C ASP A 62 8.86 -5.81 -0.22
N PHE A 63 8.47 -5.34 -1.41
CA PHE A 63 7.67 -4.12 -1.51
C PHE A 63 6.29 -4.29 -0.86
N ALA A 64 5.66 -5.46 -0.98
CA ALA A 64 4.39 -5.74 -0.31
C ALA A 64 4.52 -5.76 1.21
N GLU A 65 5.61 -6.29 1.74
CA GLU A 65 5.92 -6.27 3.18
C GLU A 65 6.06 -4.83 3.68
N TYR A 66 6.90 -4.03 3.01
CA TYR A 66 7.02 -2.61 3.31
C TYR A 66 5.67 -1.88 3.26
N LEU A 67 4.85 -2.11 2.24
CA LEU A 67 3.54 -1.47 2.14
C LEU A 67 2.61 -1.85 3.29
N LYS A 68 2.71 -3.06 3.83
CA LYS A 68 1.94 -3.51 4.99
C LYS A 68 2.43 -2.82 6.26
N GLU A 69 3.75 -2.75 6.47
CA GLU A 69 4.32 -2.10 7.64
C GLU A 69 4.05 -0.58 7.64
N ALA A 70 4.25 0.08 6.50
CA ALA A 70 3.90 1.50 6.34
C ALA A 70 2.40 1.76 6.57
N ALA A 71 1.53 0.80 6.25
CA ALA A 71 0.11 0.90 6.54
C ALA A 71 -0.24 0.54 7.99
N ARG A 72 0.57 -0.27 8.66
CA ARG A 72 0.47 -0.58 10.09
C ARG A 72 0.80 0.65 10.93
N TRP A 73 1.90 1.35 10.67
CA TRP A 73 2.24 2.58 11.39
C TRP A 73 1.15 3.66 11.27
N LYS A 74 0.46 3.70 10.13
CA LYS A 74 -0.69 4.59 9.92
C LYS A 74 -1.99 4.10 10.56
N ALA A 75 -2.06 2.82 10.89
CA ALA A 75 -3.23 2.18 11.47
C ALA A 75 -3.22 2.23 13.01
N GLU A 76 -2.03 2.10 13.62
CA GLU A 76 -1.83 2.07 15.07
C GLU A 76 -2.47 3.22 15.84
N PRO A 77 -2.40 4.50 15.40
CA PRO A 77 -3.00 5.60 16.15
C PRO A 77 -4.51 5.76 15.90
N LEU A 78 -5.13 4.98 15.01
CA LEU A 78 -6.52 5.22 14.61
C LEU A 78 -7.51 4.68 15.63
N GLU A 79 -8.52 5.49 15.95
CA GLU A 79 -9.66 5.02 16.72
C GLU A 79 -10.50 4.02 15.90
N VAL A 80 -10.87 2.91 16.55
CA VAL A 80 -11.73 1.86 15.97
C VAL A 80 -12.92 1.61 16.89
N VAL A 81 -14.12 1.76 16.35
CA VAL A 81 -15.38 1.51 17.06
C VAL A 81 -16.11 0.35 16.40
N SER A 82 -16.40 -0.70 17.17
CA SER A 82 -17.23 -1.81 16.67
C SER A 82 -18.68 -1.36 16.52
N LEU A 83 -19.26 -1.60 15.35
CA LEU A 83 -20.69 -1.44 15.10
C LEU A 83 -21.44 -2.74 15.37
N CYS A 84 -20.87 -3.86 14.93
CA CYS A 84 -21.35 -5.22 15.19
C CYS A 84 -20.20 -6.22 14.98
N GLN A 85 -20.49 -7.52 15.12
CA GLN A 85 -19.49 -8.60 15.02
C GLN A 85 -18.63 -8.59 13.74
N LYS A 86 -19.13 -8.00 12.64
CA LYS A 86 -18.46 -8.00 11.32
C LYS A 86 -18.33 -6.61 10.71
N ALA A 87 -18.56 -5.55 11.47
CA ALA A 87 -18.46 -4.19 10.97
C ALA A 87 -17.91 -3.21 12.02
N TRP A 88 -17.07 -2.28 11.56
CA TRP A 88 -16.40 -1.27 12.38
C TRP A 88 -16.43 0.08 11.67
N ARG A 89 -16.41 1.15 12.47
CA ARG A 89 -15.99 2.48 12.04
C ARG A 89 -14.54 2.68 12.44
N VAL A 90 -13.76 3.22 11.52
CA VAL A 90 -12.35 3.57 11.75
C VAL A 90 -12.18 5.05 11.45
N GLU A 91 -11.47 5.75 12.32
CA GLU A 91 -11.15 7.16 12.15
C GLU A 91 -10.56 7.42 10.76
N GLY A 92 -10.99 8.53 10.16
CA GLY A 92 -10.56 8.93 8.83
C GLY A 92 -10.11 10.38 8.76
N ASN A 93 -9.26 10.68 7.78
CA ASN A 93 -8.76 12.04 7.56
C ASN A 93 -9.69 12.88 6.67
N SER A 94 -10.13 12.36 5.52
CA SER A 94 -11.02 13.11 4.60
C SER A 94 -12.50 13.08 4.99
N LYS A 95 -12.87 12.11 5.83
CA LYS A 95 -14.19 11.96 6.44
C LYS A 95 -13.95 11.48 7.88
N PRO A 96 -14.80 11.85 8.85
CA PRO A 96 -14.58 11.48 10.25
C PRO A 96 -14.45 9.97 10.45
N TRP A 97 -15.24 9.18 9.70
CA TRP A 97 -15.26 7.73 9.81
C TRP A 97 -15.30 7.06 8.43
N TYR A 98 -14.55 5.98 8.30
CA TYR A 98 -14.67 4.99 7.23
C TYR A 98 -15.26 3.70 7.77
N THR A 99 -16.04 3.01 6.95
CA THR A 99 -16.63 1.72 7.32
C THR A 99 -15.74 0.59 6.84
N VAL A 100 -15.42 -0.32 7.76
CA VAL A 100 -14.73 -1.57 7.45
C VAL A 100 -15.67 -2.74 7.77
N GLN A 101 -15.80 -3.67 6.82
CA GLN A 101 -16.62 -4.87 6.94
C GLN A 101 -15.76 -6.11 6.74
N GLU A 102 -15.94 -7.10 7.61
CA GLU A 102 -15.34 -8.41 7.42
C GLU A 102 -16.21 -9.24 6.47
N LEU A 103 -15.59 -9.73 5.41
CA LEU A 103 -16.19 -10.58 4.39
C LEU A 103 -15.51 -11.95 4.41
N PHE A 104 -16.10 -12.93 3.73
CA PHE A 104 -15.44 -14.22 3.54
C PHE A 104 -14.11 -14.01 2.79
N GLY A 105 -13.00 -14.32 3.46
CA GLY A 105 -11.65 -14.21 2.90
C GLY A 105 -10.99 -12.82 2.98
N GLY A 106 -11.55 -11.85 3.71
CA GLY A 106 -10.85 -10.58 3.92
C GLY A 106 -11.70 -9.43 4.47
N TYR A 107 -11.21 -8.21 4.26
CA TYR A 107 -11.89 -6.99 4.69
C TYR A 107 -12.23 -6.11 3.51
N LYS A 108 -13.39 -5.48 3.58
CA LYS A 108 -13.83 -4.41 2.69
C LYS A 108 -13.79 -3.08 3.42
N CYS A 109 -13.27 -2.05 2.76
CA CYS A 109 -13.29 -0.68 3.27
C CYS A 109 -13.83 0.28 2.20
N ASP A 110 -14.58 1.29 2.62
CA ASP A 110 -15.11 2.32 1.73
C ASP A 110 -14.11 3.48 1.46
N CYS A 111 -12.89 3.43 1.98
CA CYS A 111 -11.87 4.43 1.66
C CYS A 111 -11.38 4.32 0.21
N MET A 112 -10.87 5.43 -0.35
CA MET A 112 -10.45 5.48 -1.75
C MET A 112 -9.27 4.55 -2.03
N LEU A 113 -8.31 4.44 -1.12
CA LEU A 113 -7.15 3.56 -1.30
C LEU A 113 -7.60 2.09 -1.44
N TRP A 114 -8.50 1.62 -0.57
CA TRP A 114 -9.02 0.26 -0.65
C TRP A 114 -9.82 0.06 -1.94
N ARG A 115 -10.74 0.97 -2.28
CA ARG A 115 -11.55 0.88 -3.51
C ARG A 115 -10.69 0.81 -4.77
N CYS A 116 -9.65 1.64 -4.84
CA CYS A 116 -8.72 1.65 -5.97
C CYS A 116 -7.99 0.31 -6.11
N ARG A 117 -7.40 -0.17 -5.00
CA ARG A 117 -6.69 -1.47 -4.97
C ARG A 117 -7.62 -2.63 -5.29
N ASN A 118 -8.80 -2.71 -4.66
CA ASN A 118 -9.76 -3.77 -4.90
C ASN A 118 -10.20 -3.86 -6.37
N LYS A 119 -10.39 -2.70 -7.02
CA LYS A 119 -10.84 -2.64 -8.41
C LYS A 119 -9.74 -3.01 -9.41
N ARG A 120 -8.49 -2.64 -9.14
CA ARG A 120 -7.43 -2.59 -10.18
C ARG A 120 -6.29 -3.56 -9.98
N LEU A 121 -5.91 -3.88 -8.73
CA LEU A 121 -4.65 -4.59 -8.46
C LEU A 121 -4.61 -5.98 -9.09
N LYS A 122 -5.77 -6.67 -9.18
CA LYS A 122 -5.89 -7.99 -9.80
C LYS A 122 -5.51 -7.98 -11.29
N ASP A 123 -5.92 -6.95 -12.01
CA ASP A 123 -5.79 -6.91 -13.47
C ASP A 123 -4.51 -6.17 -13.90
N GLU A 124 -4.08 -5.18 -13.11
CA GLU A 124 -2.99 -4.28 -13.46
C GLU A 124 -1.65 -4.62 -12.79
N LEU A 125 -1.66 -5.18 -11.58
CA LEU A 125 -0.45 -5.59 -10.83
C LEU A 125 -0.68 -6.91 -10.05
N PRO A 126 -1.06 -8.00 -10.74
CA PRO A 126 -1.37 -9.28 -10.08
C PRO A 126 -0.20 -9.85 -9.27
N GLN A 127 1.04 -9.53 -9.66
CA GLN A 127 2.24 -9.97 -8.95
C GLN A 127 2.30 -9.34 -7.56
N LEU A 128 2.00 -8.04 -7.45
CA LEU A 128 1.90 -7.38 -6.15
C LEU A 128 0.72 -7.94 -5.34
N LEU A 129 -0.44 -8.16 -5.98
CA LEU A 129 -1.63 -8.69 -5.31
C LEU A 129 -1.35 -10.02 -4.62
N LYS A 130 -0.60 -10.91 -5.29
CA LYS A 130 -0.23 -12.23 -4.78
C LYS A 130 0.46 -12.15 -3.41
N HIS A 131 1.27 -11.12 -3.17
CA HIS A 131 2.01 -10.95 -1.92
C HIS A 131 1.29 -10.03 -0.93
N SER A 132 0.59 -9.03 -1.43
CA SER A 132 0.02 -7.96 -0.61
C SER A 132 -1.40 -8.26 -0.12
N GLY A 133 -2.19 -8.95 -0.94
CA GLY A 133 -3.65 -8.89 -0.85
C GLY A 133 -4.17 -7.47 -1.07
N VAL A 134 -5.48 -7.26 -0.88
CA VAL A 134 -6.08 -5.92 -0.89
C VAL A 134 -6.20 -5.42 0.55
N PHE A 135 -5.61 -4.27 0.83
CA PHE A 135 -5.70 -3.63 2.14
C PHE A 135 -5.58 -2.10 2.05
N CYS A 136 -5.95 -1.44 3.13
CA CYS A 136 -5.58 -0.07 3.49
C CYS A 136 -5.23 -0.02 5.00
N HIS A 137 -4.79 1.12 5.51
CA HIS A 137 -4.52 1.27 6.94
C HIS A 137 -5.79 1.04 7.78
N HIS A 138 -7.00 1.42 7.35
CA HIS A 138 -8.22 1.12 8.11
C HIS A 138 -8.50 -0.39 8.25
N THR A 139 -8.30 -1.18 7.19
CA THR A 139 -8.44 -2.65 7.28
C THR A 139 -7.37 -3.27 8.16
N ILE A 140 -6.20 -2.64 8.29
CA ILE A 140 -5.15 -3.08 9.23
C ILE A 140 -5.53 -2.66 10.65
N ALA A 141 -6.07 -1.46 10.87
CA ALA A 141 -6.52 -0.99 12.18
C ALA A 141 -7.56 -1.95 12.78
N VAL A 142 -8.54 -2.41 11.99
CA VAL A 142 -9.50 -3.43 12.44
C VAL A 142 -8.81 -4.76 12.79
N LYS A 143 -7.80 -5.19 12.03
CA LYS A 143 -7.04 -6.41 12.36
C LYS A 143 -6.28 -6.26 13.67
N LEU A 144 -5.66 -5.11 13.91
CA LEU A 144 -4.97 -4.82 15.16
C LEU A 144 -5.95 -4.79 16.34
N PHE A 145 -7.08 -4.09 16.18
CA PHE A 145 -8.17 -4.01 17.17
C PHE A 145 -8.77 -5.37 17.54
N LYS A 146 -8.87 -6.32 16.59
CA LYS A 146 -9.36 -7.67 16.89
C LYS A 146 -8.34 -8.54 17.64
N ASN A 147 -7.07 -8.18 17.59
CA ASN A 147 -5.96 -8.94 18.18
C ASN A 147 -5.44 -8.32 19.49
N SER A 148 -5.95 -7.15 19.88
CA SER A 148 -5.71 -6.49 21.18
C SER A 148 -6.67 -7.01 22.23
#